data_AF-A0A5B0NTG5-F1
#
_entry.id   AF-A0A5B0NTG5-F1
#
_cell.length_a   1.000
_cell.length_b   1.000
_cell.length_c   1.000
_cell.angle_alpha   90.00
_cell.angle_beta   90.00
_cell.angle_gamma   90.00
#
_symmetry.space_group_name_H-M   'P 1'
#
loop_
_entity.id
_entity.type
_entity.pdbx_description
1 polymer ?
#
loop_
_entity_poly.entity_id
_entity_poly.type
_entity_poly.pdbx_seq_one_letter_code
_entity_poly.pdbx_strand_id
1 'polypeptide(L)'
;MSSETLSSRPIGLEYPAQRTFDAICLSEETIDGKKLEAIYPEKIFDLLVKPGGIFLITSCNWTEEELIQKFVSPNIGFKFHSKIPRACFSFGGSKGSTITTIAFQTCS
;
A
#
# COMPACT_ATOMS: atom_id res chain seq x y z
N MET A 1 34.64 -6.71 39.78
CA MET A 1 34.55 -7.83 38.82
C MET A 1 33.07 -8.02 38.52
N SER A 2 32.60 -7.36 37.47
CA SER A 2 32.41 -7.95 36.13
C SER A 2 31.12 -8.78 36.14
N SER A 3 30.13 -8.54 35.30
CA SER A 3 30.19 -8.04 33.93
C SER A 3 28.81 -7.63 33.47
N GLU A 4 28.76 -6.53 32.73
CA GLU A 4 27.69 -6.17 31.81
C GLU A 4 27.46 -7.32 30.82
N THR A 5 26.21 -7.76 30.65
CA THR A 5 25.81 -8.51 29.46
C THR A 5 24.91 -7.61 28.64
N LEU A 6 25.54 -6.80 27.79
CA LEU A 6 24.88 -6.17 26.65
C LEU A 6 24.31 -7.30 25.76
N SER A 7 23.04 -7.64 25.98
CA SER A 7 22.29 -8.43 25.02
C SER A 7 22.02 -7.52 23.82
N SER A 8 22.87 -7.68 22.82
CA SER A 8 22.80 -7.06 21.50
C SER A 8 21.40 -7.26 20.92
N ARG A 9 20.56 -6.23 21.03
CA ARG A 9 19.32 -6.16 20.25
C ARG A 9 19.74 -6.16 18.78
N PRO A 10 19.31 -7.12 17.95
CA PRO A 10 19.57 -7.03 16.53
C PRO A 10 18.95 -5.73 16.02
N ILE A 11 19.78 -4.91 15.37
CA ILE A 11 19.35 -3.77 14.55
C ILE A 11 18.62 -4.39 13.36
N GLY A 12 17.34 -4.62 13.57
CA GLY A 12 16.42 -5.25 12.65
C GLY A 12 15.05 -4.84 13.09
N LEU A 13 14.75 -3.55 12.94
CA LEU A 13 13.39 -3.04 13.00
C LEU A 13 12.61 -3.67 11.83
N GLU A 14 12.18 -4.92 11.99
CA GLU A 14 10.94 -5.38 11.38
C GLU A 14 9.79 -4.67 12.11
N TYR A 15 9.68 -3.36 11.90
CA TYR A 15 8.35 -2.82 11.83
C TYR A 15 7.70 -3.58 10.66
N PRO A 16 6.52 -4.21 10.83
CA PRO A 16 5.74 -4.57 9.65
C PRO A 16 5.70 -3.28 8.83
N ALA A 17 6.30 -3.30 7.64
CA ALA A 17 6.23 -2.17 6.74
C ALA A 17 4.77 -2.09 6.31
N GLN A 18 3.93 -1.53 7.18
CA GLN A 18 2.57 -1.16 6.86
C GLN A 18 2.75 -0.11 5.79
N ARG A 19 2.44 -0.51 4.56
CA ARG A 19 2.69 0.35 3.40
C ARG A 19 1.77 1.54 3.49
N THR A 20 2.20 2.67 2.94
CA THR A 20 1.60 3.99 3.18
C THR A 20 0.07 4.00 3.14
N PHE A 21 -0.54 3.35 2.16
CA PHE A 21 -2.00 3.25 2.07
C PHE A 21 -2.64 2.34 3.13
N ASP A 22 -2.00 1.22 3.46
CA ASP A 22 -2.46 0.31 4.52
C ASP A 22 -2.52 1.03 5.88
N ALA A 23 -1.52 1.89 6.18
CA ALA A 23 -1.53 2.72 7.38
C ALA A 23 -2.62 3.81 7.34
N ILE A 24 -2.83 4.44 6.18
CA ILE A 24 -3.88 5.46 6.00
C ILE A 24 -5.28 4.87 6.23
N CYS A 25 -5.52 3.64 5.78
CA CYS A 25 -6.80 2.94 6.00
C CYS A 25 -7.08 2.63 7.47
N LEU A 26 -6.08 2.64 8.35
CA LEU A 26 -6.26 2.43 9.80
C LEU A 26 -6.57 3.72 10.55
N SER A 27 -6.44 4.89 9.90
CA SER A 27 -6.73 6.17 10.55
C SER A 27 -8.24 6.41 10.64
N GLU A 28 -8.68 6.91 11.79
CA GLU A 28 -10.04 7.41 12.00
C GLU A 28 -10.18 8.90 11.60
N GLU A 29 -9.09 9.53 11.18
CA GLU A 29 -9.08 10.93 10.80
C GLU A 29 -9.93 11.19 9.56
N THR A 30 -10.49 12.41 9.51
CA THR A 30 -11.27 12.88 8.39
C THR A 30 -10.83 14.29 7.99
N ILE A 31 -10.94 14.57 6.69
CA ILE A 31 -10.79 15.93 6.15
C ILE A 31 -12.11 16.23 5.44
N ASP A 32 -12.75 17.33 5.80
CA ASP A 32 -14.06 17.74 5.29
C ASP A 32 -15.13 16.62 5.39
N GLY A 33 -15.08 15.84 6.49
CA GLY A 33 -16.01 14.74 6.75
C GLY A 33 -15.76 13.46 5.94
N LYS A 34 -14.72 13.43 5.09
CA LYS A 34 -14.31 12.22 4.35
C LYS A 34 -13.13 11.54 5.04
N LYS A 35 -13.14 10.21 5.13
CA LYS A 35 -11.99 9.43 5.62
C LYS A 35 -10.77 9.60 4.71
N LEU A 36 -9.58 9.56 5.30
CA LEU A 36 -8.32 9.69 4.55
C LEU A 36 -8.19 8.68 3.40
N GLU A 37 -8.65 7.44 3.59
CA GLU A 37 -8.60 6.41 2.54
C GLU A 37 -9.41 6.75 1.29
N ALA A 38 -10.47 7.56 1.42
CA ALA A 38 -11.29 8.01 0.29
C ALA A 38 -10.67 9.20 -0.44
N ILE A 39 -9.93 10.04 0.28
CA ILE A 39 -9.29 11.25 -0.26
C ILE A 39 -7.95 10.91 -0.91
N TYR A 40 -7.25 9.90 -0.39
CA TYR A 40 -5.89 9.58 -0.81
C TYR A 40 -5.74 9.34 -2.31
N PRO A 41 -6.61 8.58 -3.00
CA PRO A 41 -6.53 8.40 -4.45
C PRO A 41 -6.62 9.72 -5.23
N GLU A 42 -7.52 10.62 -4.84
CA GLU A 42 -7.67 11.95 -5.45
C GLU A 42 -6.39 12.77 -5.31
N LYS A 43 -5.80 12.79 -4.10
CA LYS A 43 -4.56 13.54 -3.84
C LYS A 43 -3.35 12.99 -4.58
N ILE A 44 -3.24 11.66 -4.70
CA ILE A 44 -2.16 11.05 -5.47
C ILE A 44 -2.30 11.37 -6.96
N PHE A 45 -3.53 11.41 -7.48
CA PHE A 45 -3.79 11.83 -8.86
C PHE A 45 -3.37 13.29 -9.08
N ASP A 46 -3.80 14.21 -8.20
CA ASP A 46 -3.43 15.64 -8.27
C ASP A 46 -1.91 15.86 -8.24
N LEU A 47 -1.18 15.05 -7.47
CA LEU A 47 0.28 15.11 -7.38
C LEU A 47 0.99 14.52 -8.62
N LEU A 48 0.36 13.59 -9.34
CA LEU A 48 0.90 12.97 -10.54
C LEU A 48 0.51 13.81 -11.78
N VAL A 49 1.09 15.01 -11.84
CA VAL A 49 0.77 16.07 -12.83
C VAL A 49 1.08 15.69 -14.30
N LYS A 50 1.74 14.56 -14.56
CA LYS A 50 2.11 14.17 -15.92
C LYS A 50 1.09 13.18 -16.49
N PRO A 51 0.44 13.50 -17.64
CA PRO A 51 -0.34 12.54 -18.39
C PRO A 51 0.44 11.25 -18.66
N GLY A 52 -0.18 10.10 -18.43
CA GLY A 52 0.45 8.80 -18.59
C GLY A 52 1.42 8.40 -17.48
N GLY A 53 1.51 9.19 -16.39
CA GLY A 53 2.31 8.87 -15.20
C GLY A 53 1.84 7.57 -14.53
N ILE A 54 2.79 6.85 -13.93
CA ILE A 54 2.53 5.58 -13.26
C ILE A 54 2.59 5.76 -11.74
N PHE A 55 1.53 5.35 -11.06
CA PHE A 55 1.48 5.21 -9.61
C PHE A 55 1.61 3.73 -9.24
N LEU A 56 2.59 3.40 -8.41
CA LEU A 56 2.78 2.04 -7.92
C LEU A 56 2.38 1.96 -6.45
N ILE A 57 1.48 1.03 -6.12
CA ILE A 57 1.08 0.72 -4.75
C ILE A 57 1.34 -0.74 -4.43
N THR A 58 1.88 -0.96 -3.23
CA THR A 58 2.01 -2.29 -2.66
C THR A 58 1.18 -2.35 -1.38
N SER A 59 0.44 -3.43 -1.14
CA SER A 59 -0.46 -3.61 0.01
C SER A 59 -0.46 -5.05 0.53
N CYS A 60 -0.65 -5.24 1.84
CA CYS A 60 -0.86 -6.58 2.45
C CYS A 60 -2.29 -6.77 2.93
N ASN A 61 -3.05 -5.68 2.98
CA ASN A 61 -4.38 -5.67 3.56
C ASN A 61 -5.46 -5.71 2.47
N TRP A 62 -5.11 -5.36 1.23
CA TRP A 62 -6.05 -5.25 0.12
C TRP A 62 -5.70 -6.19 -1.03
N THR A 63 -6.73 -6.80 -1.62
CA THR A 63 -6.60 -7.55 -2.88
C THR A 63 -6.41 -6.61 -4.07
N GLU A 64 -6.10 -7.19 -5.22
CA GLU A 64 -6.02 -6.45 -6.48
C GLU A 64 -7.34 -5.76 -6.80
N GLU A 65 -8.44 -6.49 -6.67
CA GLU A 65 -9.79 -6.02 -6.97
C GLU A 65 -10.18 -4.86 -6.05
N GLU A 66 -9.90 -4.97 -4.75
CA GLU A 66 -10.20 -3.91 -3.78
C GLU A 66 -9.38 -2.65 -4.05
N LEU A 67 -8.10 -2.79 -4.40
CA LEU A 67 -7.28 -1.65 -4.81
C LEU A 67 -7.81 -1.02 -6.10
N ILE A 68 -8.23 -1.82 -7.09
CA ILE A 68 -8.84 -1.29 -8.31
C ILE A 68 -10.11 -0.50 -7.98
N GLN A 69 -11.00 -1.01 -7.12
CA GLN A 69 -12.21 -0.28 -6.72
C GLN A 69 -11.92 1.03 -5.99
N LYS A 70 -10.84 1.09 -5.21
CA LYS A 70 -10.45 2.31 -4.49
C LYS A 70 -9.81 3.37 -5.38
N PHE A 71 -9.01 2.96 -6.37
CA PHE A 71 -8.21 3.90 -7.18
C PHE A 71 -8.81 4.20 -8.56
N VAL A 72 -9.63 3.30 -9.11
CA VAL A 72 -10.29 3.47 -10.41
C VAL A 72 -11.75 3.85 -10.17
N SER A 73 -12.03 5.15 -10.14
CA SER A 73 -13.40 5.67 -10.03
C SER A 73 -13.69 6.67 -11.16
N PRO A 74 -14.96 6.92 -11.52
CA PRO A 74 -15.30 7.88 -12.57
C PRO A 74 -14.78 9.30 -12.32
N ASN A 75 -14.52 9.65 -11.06
CA ASN A 75 -14.06 10.98 -10.65
C ASN A 75 -12.53 11.06 -10.50
N ILE A 76 -11.82 9.94 -10.60
CA ILE A 76 -10.37 9.85 -10.44
C ILE A 76 -9.79 9.35 -11.76
N GLY A 77 -8.91 10.12 -12.39
CA GLY A 77 -8.37 9.81 -13.73
C GLY A 77 -7.38 8.64 -13.78
N PHE A 78 -7.37 7.73 -12.79
CA PHE A 78 -6.55 6.53 -12.86
C PHE A 78 -7.23 5.42 -13.64
N LYS A 79 -6.42 4.67 -14.39
CA LYS A 79 -6.78 3.36 -14.93
C LYS A 79 -5.85 2.30 -14.36
N PHE A 80 -6.36 1.09 -14.21
CA PHE A 80 -5.51 -0.07 -13.96
C PHE A 80 -4.52 -0.26 -15.12
N HIS A 81 -3.24 -0.47 -14.80
CA HIS A 81 -2.20 -0.73 -15.79
C HIS A 81 -1.74 -2.19 -15.72
N SER A 82 -1.25 -2.64 -14.56
CA SER A 82 -0.72 -3.99 -14.41
C SER A 82 -0.56 -4.39 -12.94
N LYS A 83 -0.62 -5.69 -12.66
CA LYS A 83 -0.17 -6.26 -11.39
C LYS A 83 1.24 -6.82 -11.54
N ILE A 84 2.05 -6.64 -10.51
CA ILE A 84 3.35 -7.30 -10.41
C ILE A 84 3.12 -8.68 -9.78
N PRO A 85 3.37 -9.79 -10.51
CA PRO A 85 3.23 -11.13 -9.94
C PRO A 85 4.25 -11.34 -8.83
N ARG A 86 3.81 -11.87 -7.69
CA ARG A 86 4.71 -12.25 -6.60
C ARG A 86 4.52 -13.72 -6.26
N ALA A 87 5.62 -14.40 -6.00
CA ALA A 87 5.58 -15.77 -5.52
C ALA A 87 4.91 -15.80 -4.14
N CYS A 88 3.73 -16.44 -4.04
CA CYS A 88 3.14 -16.79 -2.77
C CYS A 88 3.88 -18.00 -2.20
N PHE A 89 4.62 -17.80 -1.10
CA PHE A 89 5.16 -18.91 -0.34
C PHE A 89 4.03 -19.53 0.50
N SER A 90 3.82 -20.83 0.36
CA SER A 90 2.91 -21.59 1.23
C SER A 90 3.76 -22.55 2.06
N PHE A 91 3.58 -22.53 3.39
CA PHE A 91 4.27 -23.47 4.28
C PHE A 91 3.21 -24.19 5.13
N GLY A 92 3.23 -25.53 5.10
CA GLY A 92 2.32 -26.35 5.91
C GLY A 92 0.82 -26.23 5.59
N GLY A 93 0.45 -25.78 4.38
CA GLY A 93 -0.96 -25.59 3.98
C GLY A 93 -1.54 -24.20 4.29
N SER A 94 -0.81 -23.36 5.02
CA SER A 94 -1.16 -21.94 5.19
C SER A 94 -0.48 -21.10 4.11
N LYS A 95 -1.27 -20.32 3.35
CA LYS A 95 -0.72 -19.29 2.45
C LYS A 95 -0.01 -18.24 3.32
N GLY A 96 1.26 -17.98 3.05
CA GLY A 96 1.98 -16.86 3.65
C GLY A 96 1.35 -15.52 3.27
N SER A 97 1.73 -14.44 3.97
CA SER A 97 1.22 -13.08 3.74
C SER A 97 1.28 -12.73 2.24
N THR A 98 0.10 -12.53 1.64
CA THR A 98 0.00 -12.23 0.21
C THR A 98 0.08 -10.73 0.05
N ILE A 99 1.24 -10.26 -0.38
CA ILE A 99 1.46 -8.86 -0.73
C ILE A 99 0.98 -8.67 -2.17
N THR A 100 0.07 -7.72 -2.39
CA THR A 100 -0.40 -7.29 -3.70
C THR A 100 0.38 -6.06 -4.14
N THR A 101 0.86 -6.01 -5.39
CA THR A 101 1.46 -4.79 -5.97
C THR A 101 0.79 -4.46 -7.30
N ILE A 102 0.21 -3.26 -7.40
CA ILE A 102 -0.56 -2.78 -8.55
C ILE A 102 0.04 -1.48 -9.06
N ALA A 103 0.14 -1.36 -10.38
CA ALA A 103 0.42 -0.13 -11.08
C ALA A 103 -0.89 0.46 -11.65
N PHE A 104 -1.12 1.73 -11.37
CA PHE A 104 -2.15 2.56 -11.99
C PHE A 104 -1.49 3.58 -12.92
N GLN A 105 -2.16 3.94 -14.01
CA GLN A 105 -1.70 4.97 -14.93
C GLN A 105 -2.67 6.14 -14.94
N THR A 106 -2.17 7.38 -14.94
CA THR A 106 -3.01 8.56 -15.14
C THR A 106 -3.48 8.62 -16.60
N CYS A 107 -4.78 8.78 -16.79
CA CYS A 107 -5.37 9.13 -18.07
C CYS A 107 -5.06 10.61 -18.38
N SER A 108 -4.73 10.88 -19.64
CA SER A 108 -4.53 12.23 -20.18
C SER A 108 -5.83 12.99 -20.33
#